data_AF-A0A453D6R6-F1
#
_entry.id   AF-A0A453D6R6-F1
#
_cell.length_a   1.000
_cell.length_b   1.000
_cell.length_c   1.000
_cell.angle_alpha   90.00
_cell.angle_beta   90.00
_cell.angle_gamma   90.00
#
_symmetry.space_group_name_H-M   'P 1'
#
loop_
_entity.id
_entity.type
_entity.pdbx_description
1 polymer ?
#
loop_
_entity_poly.entity_id
_entity_poly.type
_entity_poly.pdbx_seq_one_letter_code
_entity_poly.pdbx_strand_id
1 'polypeptide(L)' 'FRRRYRMRRSLFVKIVEACEANCRYFTQRRNAAGLKGFSAYQKISAAMRVIAYGVPADYADEYLRIGE' A
#
# COMPACT_ATOMS: atom_id res chain seq x y z
N PHE A 1 -2.27 -9.20 11.66
CA PHE A 1 -2.48 -9.78 10.32
C PHE A 1 -3.80 -10.53 10.18
N ARG A 2 -4.02 -11.67 10.84
CA ARG A 2 -5.26 -12.45 10.68
C ARG A 2 -6.55 -11.73 11.11
N ARG A 3 -6.52 -10.87 12.12
CA ARG A 3 -7.72 -10.09 12.52
C ARG A 3 -8.01 -8.92 11.57
N ARG A 4 -6.98 -8.17 11.19
CA ARG A 4 -7.11 -6.95 10.36
C ARG A 4 -7.23 -7.22 8.86
N TYR A 5 -6.41 -8.13 8.33
CA TYR A 5 -6.33 -8.44 6.90
C TYR A 5 -6.91 -9.83 6.55
N ARG A 6 -7.40 -10.58 7.55
CA ARG A 6 -7.92 -11.95 7.37
C ARG A 6 -6.96 -12.94 6.68
N MET A 7 -5.66 -12.62 6.68
CA MET A 7 -4.62 -13.41 6.02
C MET A 7 -3.41 -13.69 6.93
N ARG A 8 -2.61 -14.69 6.55
CA ARG A 8 -1.31 -14.97 7.18
C ARG A 8 -0.31 -13.88 6.79
N ARG A 9 0.62 -13.56 7.71
CA ARG A 9 1.67 -12.55 7.47
C ARG A 9 2.56 -12.93 6.29
N SER A 10 2.91 -14.21 6.14
CA SER A 10 3.73 -14.71 5.04
C SER A 10 3.09 -14.48 3.67
N LEU A 11 1.76 -14.63 3.56
CA LEU A 11 1.05 -14.32 2.33
C LEU A 11 1.10 -12.83 2.01
N PHE A 12 0.95 -11.97 3.02
CA PHE A 12 1.04 -10.53 2.80
C PHE A 12 2.42 -10.11 2.29
N VAL A 13 3.49 -10.66 2.87
CA VAL A 13 4.86 -10.38 2.42
C VAL A 13 5.06 -10.80 0.96
N LYS A 14 4.58 -12.00 0.59
CA LYS A 14 4.64 -12.47 -0.81
C LYS A 14 3.91 -11.54 -1.79
N ILE A 15 2.76 -10.99 -1.38
CA ILE A 15 2.03 -10.00 -2.20
C ILE A 15 2.87 -8.73 -2.36
N VAL A 16 3.47 -8.25 -1.28
CA VAL A 16 4.35 -7.06 -1.32
C VAL A 16 5.52 -7.26 -2.27
N GLU A 17 6.24 -8.36 -2.13
CA GLU A 17 7.39 -8.70 -2.98
C GLU A 17 6.98 -8.83 -4.46
N ALA A 18 5.86 -9.50 -4.74
CA ALA A 18 5.33 -9.62 -6.09
C ALA A 18 4.96 -8.26 -6.68
N CYS A 19 4.31 -7.38 -5.91
CA CYS A 19 3.95 -6.04 -6.36
C CYS A 19 5.18 -5.15 -6.60
N GLU A 20 6.19 -5.19 -5.73
CA GLU A 20 7.45 -4.45 -5.91
C GLU A 20 8.23 -4.92 -7.14
N ALA A 21 8.24 -6.23 -7.40
CA ALA A 21 8.94 -6.81 -8.55
C ALA A 21 8.25 -6.47 -9.89
N ASN A 22 6.92 -6.39 -9.91
CA ASN A 22 6.15 -6.25 -11.15
C ASN A 22 5.67 -4.82 -11.43
N CYS A 23 5.69 -3.92 -10.45
CA CYS A 23 5.13 -2.59 -10.62
C CYS A 23 5.94 -1.50 -9.93
N ARG A 24 6.43 -0.57 -10.77
CA ARG A 24 7.28 0.56 -10.41
C ARG A 24 6.66 1.50 -9.38
N TYR A 25 5.33 1.52 -9.28
CA TYR A 25 4.56 2.29 -8.31
C TYR A 25 4.81 1.83 -6.87
N PHE A 26 5.02 0.54 -6.63
CA PHE A 26 5.21 0.00 -5.28
C PHE A 26 6.64 0.15 -4.79
N THR A 27 7.62 0.34 -5.68
CA THR A 27 9.00 0.64 -5.30
C THR A 27 9.06 1.93 -4.49
N GLN A 28 9.65 1.89 -3.29
CA GLN A 28 9.87 3.10 -2.49
C GLN A 28 10.84 4.04 -3.20
N ARG A 29 10.47 5.31 -3.33
CA ARG A 29 11.29 6.36 -3.96
C ARG A 29 11.36 7.60 -3.12
N ARG A 30 12.34 8.44 -3.41
CA ARG A 30 12.36 9.81 -2.89
C ARG A 30 11.45 10.69 -3.73
N ASN A 31 10.65 11.52 -3.09
CA ASN A 31 9.82 12.53 -3.75
C ASN A 31 10.69 13.72 -4.22
N ALA A 32 10.07 14.71 -4.85
CA ALA A 32 10.77 15.90 -5.37
C ALA A 32 11.52 16.69 -4.28
N ALA A 33 11.06 16.62 -3.02
CA ALA A 33 11.72 17.23 -1.86
C ALA A 33 12.85 16.35 -1.26
N GLY A 34 13.18 15.20 -1.88
CA GLY A 34 14.20 14.27 -1.41
C GLY A 34 13.79 13.37 -0.24
N LEU A 35 12.54 13.46 0.21
CA LEU A 35 12.00 12.65 1.31
C LEU A 35 11.62 11.26 0.81
N LYS A 36 11.88 10.22 1.61
CA LYS A 36 11.41 8.86 1.28
C LYS A 36 9.88 8.85 1.26
N GLY A 37 9.30 8.58 0.10
CA GLY A 37 7.87 8.35 -0.07
C GLY A 37 7.43 7.02 0.56
N PHE A 38 6.15 6.69 0.39
CA PHE A 38 5.58 5.48 0.98
C PHE A 38 6.24 4.20 0.45
N SER A 39 6.49 3.27 1.36
CA SER A 39 6.92 1.91 1.05
C SER A 39 5.79 1.08 0.43
N ALA A 40 6.13 0.00 -0.28
CA ALA A 40 5.15 -0.95 -0.78
C ALA A 40 4.24 -1.50 0.32
N TYR A 41 4.81 -1.77 1.50
CA TYR A 41 4.05 -2.21 2.67
C TYR A 41 2.92 -1.24 3.05
N GLN A 42 3.21 0.07 3.03
CA GLN A 42 2.21 1.10 3.34
C GLN A 42 1.17 1.22 2.23
N LYS A 43 1.61 1.25 0.97
CA LYS A 43 0.74 1.30 -0.22
C LYS A 43 -0.23 0.13 -0.28
N ILE A 44 0.25 -1.09 -0.08
CA ILE A 44 -0.56 -2.31 -0.10
C ILE A 44 -1.45 -2.39 1.13
N SER A 45 -0.97 -1.96 2.30
CA SER A 45 -1.81 -1.85 3.50
C SER A 45 -3.00 -0.91 3.28
N ALA A 46 -2.80 0.23 2.61
CA ALA A 46 -3.88 1.14 2.25
C ALA A 46 -4.86 0.52 1.23
N ALA A 47 -4.34 -0.07 0.15
CA ALA A 47 -5.17 -0.78 -0.84
C ALA A 47 -6.01 -1.91 -0.21
N MET A 48 -5.44 -2.69 0.71
CA MET A 48 -6.16 -3.76 1.42
C MET A 48 -7.29 -3.23 2.30
N ARG A 49 -7.13 -2.03 2.89
CA ARG A 49 -8.23 -1.39 3.64
C ARG A 49 -9.35 -0.95 2.71
N VAL A 50 -9.02 -0.36 1.57
CA VAL A 50 -10.01 0.01 0.54
C VAL A 50 -10.80 -1.20 0.06
N ILE A 51 -10.13 -2.31 -0.24
CA ILE A 51 -10.79 -3.56 -0.66
C ILE A 51 -11.69 -4.12 0.45
N ALA A 52 -11.26 -4.03 1.71
CA ALA A 52 -12.00 -4.60 2.84
C ALA A 52 -13.22 -3.78 3.27
N TYR A 53 -13.17 -2.45 3.16
CA TYR A 53 -14.18 -1.54 3.69
C TYR A 53 -14.95 -0.75 2.61
N GLY A 54 -14.51 -0.80 1.35
CA GLY A 54 -14.94 0.15 0.31
C GLY A 54 -14.18 1.48 0.39
N VAL A 55 -14.56 2.46 -0.44
CA VAL A 55 -13.99 3.82 -0.43
C VAL A 55 -14.98 4.80 0.20
N PRO A 56 -14.82 5.18 1.47
CA PRO A 56 -15.38 6.42 2.00
C PRO A 56 -14.64 7.63 1.41
N ALA A 57 -15.28 8.80 1.31
CA ALA A 57 -14.70 10.01 0.71
C ALA A 57 -13.33 10.37 1.30
N ASP A 58 -13.16 10.20 2.61
CA ASP A 58 -11.93 10.46 3.36
C ASP A 58 -10.76 9.55 2.95
N TYR A 59 -11.06 8.34 2.45
CA TYR A 59 -10.05 7.38 1.99
C TYR A 59 -9.61 7.66 0.55
N ALA A 60 -10.41 8.37 -0.25
CA ALA A 60 -10.00 8.82 -1.56
C ALA A 60 -8.86 9.84 -1.46
N ASP A 61 -8.91 10.75 -0.46
CA ASP A 61 -7.84 11.70 -0.17
C ASP A 61 -6.55 11.00 0.29
N GLU A 62 -6.67 10.03 1.21
CA GLU A 62 -5.52 9.25 1.66
C GLU A 62 -4.89 8.44 0.49
N TYR A 63 -5.71 7.93 -0.44
CA TYR A 63 -5.23 7.20 -1.62
C TYR A 63 -4.53 8.11 -2.64
N LEU A 64 -5.10 9.29 -2.93
CA LEU A 64 -4.48 10.31 -3.77
C LEU A 64 -3.11 10.72 -3.21
N ARG A 65 -3.02 10.88 -1.88
CA ARG A 65 -1.79 11.26 -1.19
C ARG A 65 -0.75 10.15 -1.10
N ILE A 66 -1.15 8.88 -1.25
CA ILE A 66 -0.25 7.73 -1.38
C ILE A 66 0.23 7.55 -2.82
N GLY A 67 -0.51 8.11 -3.79
CA GLY A 67 -0.18 8.17 -5.22
C GLY A 67 0.94 9.14 -5.58
N GLU A 68 1.03 10.24 -4.84
CA GLU A 68 2.07 11.29 -4.91
C GLU A 68 3.40 10.87 -4.25
#